data_AF-K6H6A2-F1
#
_entry.id   AF-K6H6A2-F1
#
_cell.length_a   1.000
_cell.length_b   1.000
_cell.length_c   1.000
_cell.angle_alpha   90.00
_cell.angle_beta   90.00
_cell.angle_gamma   90.00
#
_symmetry.space_group_name_H-M   'P 1'
#
loop_
_entity.id
_entity.type
_entity.pdbx_description
1 polymer ?
#
loop_
_entity_poly.entity_id
_entity_poly.type
_entity_poly.pdbx_seq_one_letter_code
_entity_poly.pdbx_strand_id
1 'polypeptide(L)'
;RAADVTLKERRKLVIVPRETPLHLGHLRHMAALAEMGAVILPPMPSFYHGPQTIMDVVDQTVGKILDQFAIPHDLFRRWSGSAR
;
A
#
# COMPACT_ATOMS: atom_id res chain seq x y z
N ARG A 1 -17.24 -2.98 -10.51
CA ARG A 1 -17.60 -4.41 -10.71
C ARG A 1 -16.47 -5.38 -10.36
N ALA A 2 -15.25 -5.27 -10.92
CA ALA A 2 -14.17 -6.22 -10.62
C ALA A 2 -13.75 -6.23 -9.13
N ALA A 3 -13.59 -5.05 -8.50
CA ALA A 3 -13.28 -4.95 -7.07
C ALA A 3 -14.36 -5.58 -6.17
N ASP A 4 -15.63 -5.34 -6.49
CA ASP A 4 -16.79 -5.95 -5.81
C ASP A 4 -16.78 -7.50 -5.93
N VAL A 5 -16.51 -8.02 -7.13
CA VAL A 5 -16.32 -9.48 -7.32
C VAL A 5 -15.12 -10.00 -6.54
N THR A 6 -14.04 -9.23 -6.47
CA THR A 6 -12.84 -9.62 -5.71
C THR A 6 -13.17 -9.77 -4.22
N LEU A 7 -13.92 -8.82 -3.64
CA LEU A 7 -14.35 -8.87 -2.25
C LEU A 7 -15.32 -10.03 -1.97
N LYS A 8 -16.36 -10.20 -2.80
CA LYS A 8 -17.36 -11.27 -2.57
C LYS A 8 -16.76 -12.67 -2.67
N GLU A 9 -15.76 -12.85 -3.54
CA GLU A 9 -15.01 -14.11 -3.70
C GLU A 9 -13.88 -14.26 -2.67
N ARG A 10 -13.78 -13.36 -1.68
CA ARG A 10 -12.73 -13.34 -0.65
C ARG A 10 -11.30 -13.36 -1.24
N ARG A 11 -11.13 -12.75 -2.41
CA ARG A 11 -9.82 -12.56 -3.05
C ARG A 11 -9.17 -11.29 -2.51
N LYS A 12 -7.84 -11.25 -2.56
CA LYS A 12 -7.09 -10.09 -2.08
C LYS A 12 -7.35 -8.87 -2.97
N LEU A 13 -7.78 -7.77 -2.34
CA LEU A 13 -7.95 -6.46 -2.97
C LEU A 13 -7.06 -5.45 -2.25
N VAL A 14 -6.18 -4.78 -2.98
CA VAL A 14 -5.34 -3.68 -2.46
C VAL A 14 -5.80 -2.38 -3.10
N ILE A 15 -6.10 -1.38 -2.28
CA ILE A 15 -6.50 -0.03 -2.71
C ILE A 15 -5.40 0.94 -2.31
N VAL A 16 -4.95 1.74 -3.29
CA VAL A 16 -3.85 2.72 -3.12
C VAL A 16 -4.40 4.13 -3.29
N PRO A 17 -5.10 4.69 -2.28
CA PRO A 17 -5.72 6.01 -2.40
C PRO A 17 -4.66 7.12 -2.30
N ARG A 18 -4.73 8.12 -3.19
CA ARG A 18 -3.83 9.28 -3.19
C ARG A 18 -4.65 10.56 -3.13
N GLU A 19 -4.81 11.10 -1.91
CA GLU A 19 -5.52 12.35 -1.64
C GLU A 19 -4.98 12.97 -0.35
N THR A 20 -4.96 14.30 -0.26
CA THR A 20 -4.63 15.04 0.97
C THR A 20 -5.12 16.51 0.88
N PRO A 21 -5.84 17.04 1.89
CA PRO A 21 -6.27 16.39 3.13
C PRO A 21 -7.46 15.44 2.91
N LEU A 22 -7.66 14.50 3.83
CA LEU A 22 -8.81 13.60 3.81
C LEU A 22 -9.99 14.23 4.56
N HIS A 23 -11.15 14.28 3.92
CA HIS A 23 -12.40 14.58 4.62
C HIS A 23 -13.03 13.29 5.20
N LEU A 24 -14.02 13.45 6.09
CA LEU A 24 -14.65 12.32 6.79
C LEU A 24 -15.25 11.25 5.86
N GLY A 25 -15.81 11.64 4.71
CA GLY A 25 -16.30 10.69 3.70
C GLY A 25 -15.23 9.71 3.21
N HIS A 26 -14.02 10.18 2.89
CA HIS A 26 -12.90 9.32 2.49
C HIS A 26 -12.56 8.30 3.59
N LEU A 27 -12.46 8.77 4.84
CA LEU A 27 -12.14 7.92 5.98
C LEU A 27 -13.20 6.84 6.22
N ARG A 28 -14.49 7.20 6.14
CA ARG A 28 -15.61 6.23 6.27
C ARG A 28 -15.57 5.16 5.18
N HIS A 29 -15.31 5.56 3.93
CA HIS A 29 -15.20 4.58 2.83
C HIS A 29 -13.98 3.67 2.98
N MET A 30 -12.83 4.22 3.36
CA MET A 30 -11.63 3.41 3.59
C MET A 30 -11.79 2.47 4.79
N ALA A 31 -12.43 2.91 5.87
CA ALA A 31 -12.75 2.05 7.02
C ALA A 31 -13.67 0.89 6.63
N ALA A 32 -14.78 1.18 5.93
CA ALA A 32 -15.70 0.15 5.46
C ALA A 32 -15.02 -0.87 4.52
N LEU A 33 -14.15 -0.39 3.61
CA LEU A 33 -13.36 -1.28 2.74
C LEU A 33 -12.39 -2.16 3.54
N ALA A 34 -11.73 -1.61 4.56
CA ALA A 34 -10.86 -2.35 5.44
C ALA A 34 -11.62 -3.43 6.24
N GLU A 35 -12.81 -3.11 6.76
CA GLU A 35 -13.71 -4.04 7.44
C GLU A 35 -14.17 -5.20 6.53
N MET A 36 -14.35 -4.93 5.23
CA MET A 36 -14.66 -5.94 4.21
C MET A 36 -13.44 -6.79 3.78
N GLY A 37 -12.24 -6.51 4.30
CA GLY A 37 -11.01 -7.26 4.01
C GLY A 37 -10.16 -6.71 2.86
N ALA A 38 -10.45 -5.49 2.37
CA ALA A 38 -9.52 -4.80 1.47
C ALA A 38 -8.30 -4.28 2.25
N VAL A 39 -7.13 -4.29 1.62
CA VAL A 39 -5.93 -3.64 2.15
C VAL A 39 -5.91 -2.19 1.69
N ILE A 40 -5.92 -1.24 2.62
CA ILE A 40 -5.77 0.19 2.33
C ILE A 40 -4.29 0.55 2.46
N LEU A 41 -3.65 0.82 1.33
CA LEU A 41 -2.22 1.09 1.21
C LEU A 41 -2.01 2.45 0.52
N PRO A 42 -2.26 3.58 1.20
CA PRO A 42 -1.97 4.89 0.61
C PRO A 42 -0.46 5.00 0.33
N PRO A 43 -0.07 5.73 -0.74
CA PRO A 43 1.34 5.97 -1.07
C PRO A 43 1.91 6.98 -0.07
N MET A 44 2.27 6.47 1.11
CA MET A 44 2.92 7.20 2.20
C MET A 44 4.40 6.84 2.21
N PRO A 45 5.24 7.52 1.41
CA PRO A 45 6.64 7.16 1.30
C PRO A 45 7.38 7.39 2.62
N SER A 46 8.28 6.48 2.93
CA SER A 46 9.19 6.63 4.07
C SER A 46 10.54 7.15 3.58
N PHE A 47 11.28 7.83 4.45
CA PHE A 47 12.60 8.36 4.11
C PHE A 47 13.75 7.69 4.87
N TYR A 48 13.47 6.65 5.68
CA TYR A 48 14.49 5.97 6.49
C TYR A 48 15.57 5.27 5.64
N HIS A 49 15.29 4.99 4.37
CA HIS A 49 16.21 4.35 3.44
C HIS A 49 17.02 5.36 2.62
N GLY A 50 16.89 6.66 2.89
CA GLY A 50 17.65 7.73 2.24
C GLY A 50 17.49 7.78 0.71
N PRO A 51 16.26 7.88 0.17
CA PRO A 51 16.04 7.94 -1.28
C PRO A 51 16.80 9.14 -1.89
N GLN A 52 17.48 8.90 -3.01
CA GLN A 52 18.23 9.90 -3.78
C GLN A 52 17.41 10.44 -4.95
N THR A 53 16.47 9.64 -5.45
CA THR A 53 15.64 9.99 -6.61
C THR A 53 14.15 9.90 -6.28
N ILE A 54 13.34 10.57 -7.11
CA ILE A 54 11.87 10.40 -7.06
C ILE A 54 11.50 8.94 -7.35
N MET A 55 12.27 8.25 -8.19
CA MET A 55 12.01 6.84 -8.51
C MET A 55 12.20 5.95 -7.29
N ASP A 56 13.17 6.21 -6.42
CA ASP A 56 13.36 5.43 -5.18
C ASP A 56 12.12 5.48 -4.27
N VAL A 57 11.45 6.63 -4.25
CA VAL A 57 10.21 6.87 -3.50
C VAL A 57 9.03 6.11 -4.12
N VAL A 58 8.93 6.11 -5.45
CA VAL A 58 7.93 5.36 -6.21
C VAL A 58 8.15 3.85 -6.03
N ASP A 59 9.38 3.40 -6.17
CA ASP A 59 9.81 2.00 -6.07
C ASP A 59 9.54 1.43 -4.68
N GLN A 60 9.68 2.24 -3.63
CA GLN A 60 9.24 1.82 -2.31
C GLN A 60 7.74 1.51 -2.27
N THR A 61 6.91 2.41 -2.81
CA THR A 61 5.45 2.23 -2.81
C THR A 61 5.05 1.01 -3.65
N VAL A 62 5.64 0.86 -4.84
CA VAL A 62 5.42 -0.30 -5.71
C VAL A 62 5.84 -1.59 -5.02
N GLY A 63 7.01 -1.62 -4.39
CA GLY A 63 7.46 -2.78 -3.63
C GLY A 63 6.50 -3.15 -2.50
N LYS A 64 5.95 -2.18 -1.77
CA LYS A 64 4.91 -2.44 -0.75
C LYS A 64 3.62 -3.02 -1.33
N ILE A 65 3.27 -2.67 -2.57
CA ILE A 65 2.12 -3.26 -3.28
C ILE A 65 2.46 -4.70 -3.68
N LEU A 66 3.63 -4.95 -4.26
CA LEU A 66 4.10 -6.29 -4.65
C LEU A 66 4.19 -7.24 -3.45
N ASP A 67 4.62 -6.73 -2.30
CA ASP A 67 4.62 -7.44 -1.01
C ASP A 67 3.23 -8.00 -0.65
N GLN A 68 2.16 -7.26 -0.91
CA GLN A 68 0.80 -7.74 -0.65
C GLN A 68 0.46 -8.97 -1.49
N PHE A 69 1.04 -9.10 -2.68
CA PHE A 69 0.79 -10.23 -3.57
C PHE A 69 1.87 -11.32 -3.47
N ALA A 70 2.81 -11.20 -2.52
CA ALA A 70 3.95 -12.11 -2.38
C ALA A 70 4.78 -12.24 -3.67
N ILE A 71 4.89 -11.15 -4.43
CA ILE A 71 5.70 -11.09 -5.65
C ILE A 71 7.12 -10.67 -5.26
N PRO A 72 8.15 -11.51 -5.50
CA PRO A 72 9.53 -11.15 -5.20
C PRO A 72 9.99 -9.93 -6.00
N HIS A 73 10.72 -9.03 -5.36
CA HIS A 73 11.30 -7.83 -5.99
C HIS A 73 12.48 -7.30 -5.16
N ASP A 74 13.31 -6.46 -5.79
CA ASP A 74 14.49 -5.78 -5.21
C ASP A 74 14.39 -4.24 -5.25
N LEU A 75 13.18 -3.72 -5.54
CA LEU A 75 12.87 -2.28 -5.67
C LEU A 75 13.26 -1.36 -4.50
N PHE A 76 13.36 -1.88 -3.27
CA PHE A 76 13.79 -1.05 -2.14
C PHE A 76 14.50 -1.88 -1.08
N ARG A 77 15.40 -1.24 -0.33
CA ARG A 77 16.06 -1.88 0.81
C ARG A 77 15.07 -2.10 1.95
N ARG A 78 14.75 -3.36 2.23
CA ARG A 78 13.95 -3.72 3.39
C ARG A 78 14.66 -3.33 4.68
N TRP A 79 13.89 -2.85 5.64
CA TRP A 79 14.39 -2.66 6.99
C TRP A 79 14.72 -4.03 7.60
N SER A 80 15.99 -4.27 7.91
CA SER A 80 16.48 -5.52 8.52
C SER A 80 16.58 -5.46 10.05
N GLY A 81 16.15 -4.38 10.68
CA GLY A 81 16.49 -4.09 12.07
C GLY A 81 17.95 -3.67 12.22
N SER A 82 18.26 -3.02 13.35
CA SER A 82 19.64 -2.91 13.80
C SER A 82 20.08 -4.28 14.28
N ALA A 83 21.11 -4.86 13.65
CA ALA A 83 21.82 -5.98 14.24
C ALA A 83 22.41 -5.50 15.56
N ARG A 84 21.81 -5.93 16.66
CA ARG A 84 22.51 -6.03 17.94
C ARG A 84 23.02 -7.45 18.06
#